data_AF-A0A8T7HAX9-F1
#
_entry.id   AF-A0A8T7HAX9-F1
#
_cell.length_a   1.000
_cell.length_b   1.000
_cell.length_c   1.000
_cell.angle_alpha   90.00
_cell.angle_beta   90.00
_cell.angle_gamma   90.00
#
_symmetry.space_group_name_H-M   'P 1'
#
loop_
_entity.id
_entity.type
_entity.pdbx_description
1 polymer ?
#
loop_
_entity_poly.entity_id
_entity_poly.type
_entity_poly.pdbx_seq_one_letter_code
_entity_poly.pdbx_strand_id
1 'polypeptide(L)'
;MVRSKLDRFVQVLIPPSLILLLTFTIIELFYNLPGWFVFTLELFDAYVIIIFAIDLYYRWFETPKFVPYVKKHWLDIIATIPFPFIFWGVEGLALLQGLKGIRLLARAARALKAARLTKLSRMIRLIRFGTRAPRIARLKGQVKEGKIRKVQPHEKTMKGVLSFKVILLITINSIMGTGIWFLTSAGAKYAGPASLISWVILALIAIYISMCFGELVSMFPKAGGVYEFGKQAYGRFASFVIGWTTSIAGSVTIAMLILGALQYLLPNSPQYYIPAAIALILAFSYVAFRGMDTSTYVLVTFSLITLTAVIGIIIPGLFNFNPSNMSPFFVFPTMSIALAIFFIAETFFGWESAIFLAAETKNPSKVMPRALITGTIVIAVLAFLLAFTAMGTIPWEKFSESAAPLRDLGVAHFGQLGGLIFSLLIFVSVIGATAGWIVTAPRLLMAIAEDKLFFTQFAKIHPKYK
;
A
#
# COMPACT_ATOMS: atom_id res chain seq x y z
N MET A 1 -42.64 -14.07 -25.88
CA MET A 1 -43.22 -13.79 -24.54
C MET A 1 -42.54 -14.50 -23.36
N VAL A 2 -41.72 -15.54 -23.56
CA VAL A 2 -40.99 -16.22 -22.44
C VAL A 2 -39.76 -15.43 -21.95
N ARG A 3 -39.23 -14.51 -22.77
CA ARG A 3 -37.97 -13.75 -22.55
C ARG A 3 -37.94 -12.78 -21.37
N SER A 4 -39.07 -12.25 -20.88
CA SER A 4 -39.05 -11.22 -19.82
C SER A 4 -39.20 -11.76 -18.39
N LYS A 5 -39.65 -13.02 -18.23
CA LYS A 5 -39.86 -13.59 -16.88
C LYS A 5 -38.56 -14.08 -16.26
N LEU A 6 -37.70 -14.75 -17.05
CA LEU A 6 -36.42 -15.25 -16.55
C LEU A 6 -35.42 -14.11 -16.28
N ASP A 7 -35.34 -13.11 -17.16
CA ASP A 7 -34.50 -11.93 -16.94
C ASP A 7 -34.92 -11.16 -15.67
N ARG A 8 -36.23 -10.90 -15.52
CA ARG A 8 -36.76 -10.27 -14.30
C ARG A 8 -36.52 -11.12 -13.04
N PHE A 9 -36.58 -12.45 -13.16
CA PHE A 9 -36.29 -13.37 -12.06
C PHE A 9 -34.81 -13.34 -11.65
N VAL A 10 -33.89 -13.36 -12.62
CA VAL A 10 -32.44 -13.26 -12.41
C VAL A 10 -32.09 -11.92 -11.75
N GLN A 11 -32.64 -10.81 -12.23
CA GLN A 11 -32.40 -9.48 -11.66
C GLN A 11 -32.89 -9.34 -10.20
N VAL A 12 -34.00 -10.01 -9.84
CA VAL A 12 -34.53 -10.02 -8.46
C VAL A 12 -33.66 -10.89 -7.53
N LEU A 13 -32.99 -11.92 -8.06
CA LEU A 13 -32.13 -12.83 -7.29
C LEU A 13 -30.73 -12.27 -6.98
N ILE A 14 -30.22 -11.34 -7.80
CA ILE A 14 -28.86 -10.80 -7.63
C ILE A 14 -28.68 -10.09 -6.26
N PRO A 15 -29.53 -9.13 -5.85
CA PRO A 15 -29.33 -8.42 -4.59
C PRO A 15 -29.32 -9.32 -3.34
N PRO A 16 -30.28 -10.24 -3.11
CA PRO A 16 -30.26 -11.09 -1.92
C PRO A 16 -29.10 -12.10 -1.95
N SER A 17 -28.71 -12.59 -3.11
CA SER A 17 -27.58 -13.53 -3.24
C SER A 17 -26.25 -12.86 -2.87
N LEU A 18 -26.04 -11.61 -3.27
CA LEU A 18 -24.84 -10.83 -2.88
C LEU A 18 -24.80 -10.53 -1.38
N ILE A 19 -25.94 -10.20 -0.77
CA ILE A 19 -26.03 -9.95 0.67
C ILE A 19 -25.70 -11.23 1.45
N LEU A 20 -26.25 -12.37 1.03
CA LEU A 20 -25.95 -13.66 1.64
C LEU A 20 -24.48 -14.06 1.50
N LEU A 21 -23.89 -13.86 0.32
CA LEU A 21 -22.49 -14.18 0.06
C LEU A 21 -21.59 -13.35 0.97
N LEU A 22 -21.80 -12.04 1.01
CA LEU A 22 -21.06 -11.13 1.89
C LEU A 22 -21.20 -11.53 3.36
N THR A 23 -22.40 -11.94 3.78
CA THR A 23 -22.65 -12.40 5.15
C THR A 23 -21.87 -13.65 5.47
N PHE A 24 -21.88 -14.66 4.59
CA PHE A 24 -21.11 -15.89 4.78
C PHE A 24 -19.60 -15.65 4.79
N THR A 25 -19.07 -14.80 3.89
CA THR A 25 -17.65 -14.43 3.87
C THR A 25 -17.23 -13.71 5.14
N ILE A 26 -18.08 -12.82 5.67
CA ILE A 26 -17.83 -12.16 6.96
C ILE A 26 -17.79 -13.20 8.09
N ILE A 27 -18.75 -14.13 8.13
CA ILE A 27 -18.79 -15.17 9.16
C ILE A 27 -17.53 -16.06 9.08
N GLU A 28 -17.12 -16.50 7.89
CA GLU A 28 -15.88 -17.27 7.70
C GLU A 28 -14.66 -16.54 8.26
N LEU A 29 -14.53 -15.25 7.92
CA LEU A 29 -13.40 -14.42 8.32
C LEU A 29 -13.27 -14.28 9.85
N PHE A 30 -14.39 -14.22 10.57
CA PHE A 30 -14.40 -14.01 12.02
C PHE A 30 -14.41 -15.30 12.84
N TYR A 31 -14.97 -16.39 12.31
CA TYR A 31 -15.20 -17.62 13.06
C TYR A 31 -14.30 -18.80 12.66
N ASN A 32 -13.39 -18.60 11.70
CA ASN A 32 -12.40 -19.60 11.22
C ASN A 32 -13.03 -20.99 11.04
N LEU A 33 -14.05 -21.03 10.19
CA LEU A 33 -14.97 -22.16 10.08
C LEU A 33 -14.35 -23.39 9.38
N PRO A 34 -14.91 -24.60 9.58
CA PRO A 34 -14.35 -25.84 9.06
C PRO A 34 -14.42 -25.92 7.53
N GLY A 35 -13.60 -26.78 6.91
CA GLY A 35 -13.46 -26.87 5.45
C GLY A 35 -14.75 -27.15 4.65
N TRP A 36 -15.77 -27.76 5.24
CA TRP A 36 -17.08 -27.92 4.58
C TRP A 36 -17.79 -26.57 4.39
N PHE A 37 -17.58 -25.60 5.28
CA PHE A 37 -18.15 -24.26 5.17
C PHE A 37 -17.46 -23.47 4.04
N VAL A 38 -16.14 -23.59 3.95
CA VAL A 38 -15.34 -23.06 2.83
C VAL A 38 -15.85 -23.63 1.50
N PHE A 39 -16.07 -24.94 1.42
CA PHE A 39 -16.65 -25.58 0.24
C PHE A 39 -18.06 -25.07 -0.10
N THR A 40 -18.93 -24.85 0.90
CA THR A 40 -20.25 -24.25 0.66
C THR A 40 -20.17 -22.81 0.19
N LEU A 41 -19.19 -22.05 0.66
CA LEU A 41 -18.91 -20.70 0.21
C LEU A 41 -18.42 -20.67 -1.23
N GLU A 42 -17.50 -21.55 -1.61
CA GLU A 42 -17.03 -21.70 -2.99
C GLU A 42 -18.17 -22.10 -3.94
N LEU A 43 -19.07 -22.98 -3.50
CA LEU A 43 -20.28 -23.32 -4.25
C LEU A 43 -21.23 -22.12 -4.39
N PHE A 44 -21.35 -21.30 -3.35
CA PHE A 44 -22.20 -20.11 -3.38
C PHE A 44 -21.60 -19.00 -4.25
N ASP A 45 -20.28 -18.83 -4.25
CA ASP A 45 -19.55 -18.00 -5.21
C ASP A 45 -19.86 -18.44 -6.64
N ALA A 46 -19.71 -19.73 -6.94
CA ALA A 46 -20.00 -20.29 -8.26
C ALA A 46 -21.46 -20.04 -8.68
N TYR A 47 -22.41 -20.17 -7.74
CA TYR A 47 -23.82 -19.85 -7.97
C TYR A 47 -24.03 -18.38 -8.36
N VAL A 48 -23.42 -17.44 -7.64
CA VAL A 48 -23.50 -16.00 -7.96
C VAL A 48 -22.89 -15.71 -9.33
N ILE A 49 -21.74 -16.29 -9.65
CA ILE A 49 -21.07 -16.12 -10.96
C ILE A 49 -21.97 -16.62 -12.10
N ILE A 50 -22.63 -17.76 -11.92
CA ILE A 50 -23.56 -18.32 -12.91
C ILE A 50 -24.74 -17.36 -13.15
N ILE A 51 -25.31 -16.78 -12.09
CA ILE A 51 -26.39 -15.79 -12.20
C ILE A 51 -25.93 -14.58 -13.03
N PHE A 52 -24.75 -14.03 -12.72
CA PHE A 52 -24.19 -12.90 -13.48
C PHE A 52 -23.88 -13.27 -14.93
N ALA A 53 -23.39 -14.49 -15.20
CA ALA A 53 -23.07 -14.95 -16.55
C ALA A 53 -24.34 -15.10 -17.40
N ILE A 54 -25.44 -15.56 -16.80
CA ILE A 54 -26.74 -15.65 -17.45
C ILE A 54 -27.28 -14.25 -17.77
N ASP A 55 -27.27 -13.31 -16.80
CA ASP A 55 -27.67 -11.91 -17.03
C ASP A 55 -26.85 -11.26 -18.15
N LEU A 56 -25.52 -11.44 -18.12
CA LEU A 56 -24.61 -10.95 -19.14
C LEU A 56 -24.90 -11.55 -20.53
N TYR A 57 -25.19 -12.86 -20.61
CA TYR A 57 -25.54 -13.50 -21.86
C TYR A 57 -26.81 -12.91 -22.49
N TYR A 58 -27.84 -12.66 -21.70
CA TYR A 58 -29.08 -12.04 -22.21
C TYR A 58 -28.86 -10.60 -22.70
N ARG A 59 -28.11 -9.79 -21.93
CA ARG A 59 -27.81 -8.40 -22.31
C ARG A 59 -26.94 -8.31 -23.57
N TRP A 60 -26.03 -9.27 -23.75
CA TRP A 60 -25.21 -9.39 -24.97
C TRP A 60 -26.07 -9.59 -26.21
N PHE A 61 -27.06 -10.48 -26.12
CA PHE A 61 -28.02 -10.73 -27.20
C PHE A 61 -28.86 -9.50 -27.57
N GLU A 62 -29.18 -8.65 -26.59
CA GLU A 62 -29.93 -7.41 -26.83
C GLU A 62 -29.08 -6.29 -27.43
N THR A 63 -27.76 -6.37 -27.28
CA THR A 63 -26.84 -5.33 -27.76
C THR A 63 -25.97 -5.85 -28.89
N PRO A 64 -26.38 -5.70 -30.17
CA PRO A 64 -25.71 -6.32 -31.31
C PRO A 64 -24.28 -5.79 -31.60
N LYS A 65 -23.75 -4.85 -30.80
CA LYS A 65 -22.41 -4.26 -30.97
C LYS A 65 -21.55 -4.46 -29.72
N PHE A 66 -20.39 -5.10 -29.88
CA PHE A 66 -19.43 -5.41 -28.81
C PHE A 66 -18.97 -4.18 -28.01
N VAL A 67 -18.54 -3.10 -28.68
CA VAL A 67 -17.92 -1.95 -28.00
C VAL A 67 -18.91 -1.16 -27.13
N PRO A 68 -20.12 -0.80 -27.61
CA PRO A 68 -21.15 -0.19 -26.77
C PRO A 68 -21.61 -1.10 -25.64
N TYR A 69 -21.69 -2.42 -25.90
CA TYR A 69 -22.06 -3.41 -24.90
C TYR A 69 -21.08 -3.42 -23.71
N VAL A 70 -19.79 -3.58 -24.00
CA VAL A 70 -18.75 -3.58 -22.96
C VAL A 70 -18.74 -2.26 -22.20
N LYS A 71 -18.90 -1.12 -22.88
CA LYS A 71 -19.00 0.19 -22.20
C LYS A 71 -20.21 0.31 -21.27
N LYS A 72 -21.32 -0.32 -21.60
CA LYS A 72 -22.57 -0.23 -20.85
C LYS A 72 -22.63 -1.24 -19.69
N HIS A 73 -22.01 -2.41 -19.86
CA HIS A 73 -22.12 -3.56 -18.95
C HIS A 73 -20.78 -3.99 -18.32
N TRP A 74 -19.77 -3.11 -18.30
CA TRP A 74 -18.43 -3.46 -17.81
C TRP A 74 -18.41 -3.94 -16.34
N LEU A 75 -19.31 -3.45 -15.48
CA LEU A 75 -19.43 -3.91 -14.09
C LEU A 75 -19.93 -5.35 -14.02
N ASP A 76 -20.96 -5.69 -14.82
CA ASP A 76 -21.51 -7.04 -14.90
C ASP A 76 -20.45 -8.02 -15.45
N ILE A 77 -19.66 -7.58 -16.44
CA ILE A 77 -18.54 -8.35 -16.99
C ILE A 77 -17.49 -8.63 -15.92
N ILE A 78 -17.12 -7.64 -15.10
CA ILE A 78 -16.16 -7.84 -14.01
C ILE A 78 -16.74 -8.77 -12.94
N ALA A 79 -18.03 -8.65 -12.61
CA ALA A 79 -18.70 -9.51 -11.63
C ALA A 79 -18.79 -10.98 -12.07
N THR A 80 -18.79 -11.28 -13.38
CA THR A 80 -18.70 -12.65 -13.89
C THR A 80 -17.32 -13.29 -13.77
N ILE A 81 -16.28 -12.50 -13.53
CA ILE A 81 -14.94 -13.02 -13.30
C ILE A 81 -14.87 -13.36 -11.80
N PRO A 82 -14.74 -14.65 -11.42
CA PRO A 82 -14.71 -15.04 -10.02
C PRO A 82 -13.61 -14.23 -9.31
N PHE A 83 -13.96 -13.57 -8.20
CA PHE A 83 -12.97 -12.90 -7.34
C PHE A 83 -11.80 -13.85 -6.99
N PRO A 84 -12.03 -15.14 -6.69
CA PRO A 84 -10.96 -16.12 -6.54
C PRO A 84 -10.08 -16.25 -7.77
N PHE A 85 -10.58 -16.22 -9.02
CA PHE A 85 -9.74 -16.33 -10.22
C PHE A 85 -8.86 -15.10 -10.47
N ILE A 86 -9.28 -13.91 -10.02
CA ILE A 86 -8.44 -12.70 -10.05
C ILE A 86 -7.27 -12.87 -9.08
N PHE A 87 -7.52 -13.43 -7.88
CA PHE A 87 -6.49 -13.70 -6.87
C PHE A 87 -5.67 -14.97 -7.14
N TRP A 88 -6.24 -16.01 -7.76
CA TRP A 88 -5.56 -17.23 -8.20
C TRP A 88 -4.66 -16.95 -9.41
N GLY A 89 -4.95 -15.91 -10.19
CA GLY A 89 -3.99 -15.34 -11.13
C GLY A 89 -2.76 -14.74 -10.43
N VAL A 90 -2.95 -14.14 -9.25
CA VAL A 90 -1.89 -13.56 -8.41
C VAL A 90 -1.12 -14.63 -7.62
N GLU A 91 -1.78 -15.67 -7.12
CA GLU A 91 -1.13 -16.86 -6.53
C GLU A 91 -0.49 -17.76 -7.61
N GLY A 92 -1.09 -17.83 -8.79
CA GLY A 92 -0.51 -18.43 -9.99
C GLY A 92 0.72 -17.65 -10.51
N LEU A 93 0.78 -16.35 -10.25
CA LEU A 93 1.99 -15.53 -10.39
C LEU A 93 3.03 -15.84 -9.30
N ALA A 94 2.63 -16.34 -8.13
CA ALA A 94 3.58 -16.91 -7.16
C ALA A 94 4.16 -18.25 -7.66
N LEU A 95 3.40 -19.05 -8.42
CA LEU A 95 3.92 -20.20 -9.20
C LEU A 95 4.91 -19.80 -10.31
N LEU A 96 4.87 -18.54 -10.76
CA LEU A 96 5.83 -17.95 -11.69
C LEU A 96 7.10 -17.42 -11.01
N GLN A 97 7.27 -17.61 -9.69
CA GLN A 97 8.52 -17.30 -9.01
C GLN A 97 9.64 -18.25 -9.46
N GLY A 98 10.35 -17.85 -10.52
CA GLY A 98 11.64 -18.39 -10.93
C GLY A 98 11.74 -18.81 -12.40
N LEU A 99 12.97 -19.12 -12.81
CA LEU A 99 13.38 -19.53 -14.16
C LEU A 99 12.58 -20.73 -14.73
N LYS A 100 11.96 -21.55 -13.88
CA LYS A 100 11.14 -22.70 -14.30
C LYS A 100 9.79 -22.28 -14.92
N GLY A 101 9.14 -21.24 -14.39
CA GLY A 101 7.87 -20.71 -14.93
C GLY A 101 8.02 -20.10 -16.32
N ILE A 102 9.12 -19.36 -16.53
CA ILE A 102 9.48 -18.77 -17.83
C ILE A 102 9.78 -19.87 -18.86
N ARG A 103 10.44 -20.97 -18.46
CA ARG A 103 10.71 -22.11 -19.35
C ARG A 103 9.42 -22.86 -19.72
N LEU A 104 8.45 -22.96 -18.80
CA LEU A 104 7.16 -23.59 -19.05
C LEU A 104 6.34 -22.78 -20.06
N LEU A 105 6.29 -21.45 -19.89
CA LEU A 105 5.69 -20.53 -20.86
C LEU A 105 6.40 -20.58 -22.22
N ALA A 106 7.74 -20.65 -22.24
CA ALA A 106 8.49 -20.81 -23.49
C ALA A 106 8.27 -22.17 -24.17
N ARG A 107 7.94 -23.22 -23.42
CA ARG A 107 7.55 -24.54 -23.96
C ARG A 107 6.11 -24.54 -24.45
N ALA A 108 5.18 -23.95 -23.69
CA ALA A 108 3.78 -23.77 -24.10
C ALA A 108 3.65 -22.89 -25.34
N ALA A 109 4.40 -21.78 -25.40
CA ALA A 109 4.47 -20.91 -26.58
C ALA A 109 5.08 -21.61 -27.79
N ARG A 110 6.05 -22.53 -27.60
CA ARG A 110 6.61 -23.35 -28.69
C ARG A 110 5.64 -24.45 -29.15
N ALA A 111 4.89 -25.05 -28.23
CA ALA A 111 3.83 -26.01 -28.55
C ALA A 111 2.68 -25.35 -29.33
N LEU A 112 2.28 -24.14 -28.92
CA LEU A 112 1.33 -23.28 -29.65
C LEU A 112 1.87 -22.83 -31.02
N LYS A 113 3.20 -22.71 -31.19
CA LYS A 113 3.85 -22.39 -32.47
C LYS A 113 3.86 -23.57 -33.45
N ALA A 114 3.88 -24.81 -32.93
CA ALA A 114 3.90 -26.03 -33.72
C ALA A 114 2.50 -26.43 -34.22
N ALA A 115 1.44 -26.07 -33.48
CA ALA A 115 0.07 -26.33 -33.86
C ALA A 115 -0.53 -25.16 -34.66
N ARG A 116 -0.34 -25.19 -35.99
CA ARG A 116 -1.10 -24.45 -37.01
C ARG A 116 -1.26 -22.92 -36.82
N LEU A 117 -0.71 -22.13 -37.74
CA LEU A 117 -1.47 -21.15 -38.55
C LEU A 117 -0.55 -20.29 -39.43
N THR A 118 -0.52 -20.64 -40.72
CA THR A 118 -0.16 -19.80 -41.88
C THR A 118 -1.06 -18.57 -42.08
N LYS A 119 -1.90 -18.19 -41.10
CA LYS A 119 -2.69 -16.95 -41.10
C LYS A 119 -2.16 -15.86 -40.17
N LEU A 120 -1.21 -16.17 -39.27
CA LEU A 120 -0.61 -15.18 -38.36
C LEU A 120 0.43 -14.27 -39.08
N SER A 121 1.00 -14.72 -40.20
CA SER A 121 2.01 -13.97 -40.97
C SER A 121 1.46 -12.75 -41.74
N ARG A 122 0.16 -12.74 -42.06
CA ARG A 122 -0.54 -11.53 -42.55
C ARG A 122 -0.86 -10.55 -41.41
N MET A 123 -1.10 -11.06 -40.20
CA MET A 123 -1.36 -10.25 -39.00
C MET A 123 -0.08 -9.61 -38.46
N ILE A 124 1.06 -10.31 -38.54
CA ILE A 124 2.38 -9.79 -38.14
C ILE A 124 2.86 -8.67 -39.08
N ARG A 125 2.41 -8.65 -40.35
CA ARG A 125 2.65 -7.52 -41.25
C ARG A 125 1.89 -6.24 -40.84
N LEU A 126 0.80 -6.36 -40.07
CA LEU A 126 0.09 -5.24 -39.46
C LEU A 126 0.69 -4.80 -38.11
N ILE A 127 1.54 -5.61 -37.49
CA ILE A 127 2.23 -5.28 -36.23
C ILE A 127 3.54 -4.52 -36.48
N ARG A 128 4.06 -4.48 -37.72
CA ARG A 128 5.12 -3.55 -38.15
C ARG A 128 4.61 -2.15 -38.53
N PHE A 129 3.52 -1.70 -37.91
CA PHE A 129 3.10 -0.29 -37.90
C PHE A 129 3.29 0.36 -36.50
N GLY A 130 4.13 -0.25 -35.66
CA GLY A 130 4.47 0.23 -34.31
C GLY A 130 5.75 1.05 -34.20
N THR A 131 6.48 1.27 -35.30
CA THR A 131 7.68 2.14 -35.34
C THR A 131 7.43 3.35 -36.24
N ARG A 132 6.62 4.29 -35.74
CA ARG A 132 6.66 5.71 -36.10
C ARG A 132 5.73 6.46 -35.14
N ALA A 133 6.31 7.25 -34.25
CA ALA A 133 5.63 8.44 -33.72
C ALA A 133 5.06 9.23 -34.92
N PRO A 134 3.81 9.74 -34.90
CA PRO A 134 3.24 10.51 -33.79
C PRO A 134 1.75 10.22 -33.52
N ARG A 135 1.41 9.74 -32.31
CA ARG A 135 0.04 9.84 -31.76
C ARG A 135 -0.07 10.72 -30.53
N ILE A 136 0.98 11.46 -30.18
CA ILE A 136 0.94 12.58 -29.23
C ILE A 136 0.19 13.78 -29.83
N ALA A 137 0.11 13.89 -31.17
CA ALA A 137 -0.59 14.99 -31.85
C ALA A 137 -2.13 14.85 -31.91
N ARG A 138 -2.70 13.64 -31.74
CA ARG A 138 -4.17 13.43 -31.77
C ARG A 138 -4.83 13.41 -30.37
N LEU A 139 -4.04 13.39 -29.30
CA LEU A 139 -4.54 13.56 -27.94
C LEU A 139 -4.67 15.04 -27.53
N LYS A 140 -4.12 15.98 -28.32
CA LYS A 140 -4.39 17.42 -28.16
C LYS A 140 -5.83 17.84 -28.48
N GLY A 141 -6.64 16.98 -29.12
CA GLY A 141 -7.98 17.36 -29.63
C GLY A 141 -9.17 16.68 -28.97
N GLN A 142 -8.98 15.68 -28.09
CA GLN A 142 -10.09 14.92 -27.50
C GLN A 142 -9.93 14.54 -26.02
N VAL A 143 -8.98 15.16 -25.31
CA VAL A 143 -9.27 15.47 -23.91
C VAL A 143 -10.30 16.58 -23.99
N LYS A 144 -11.60 16.23 -23.97
CA LYS A 144 -12.58 17.20 -23.48
C LYS A 144 -12.00 17.65 -22.16
N GLU A 145 -11.62 18.92 -22.08
CA GLU A 145 -11.37 19.62 -20.83
C GLU A 145 -12.64 19.44 -19.99
N GLY A 146 -12.77 18.30 -19.34
CA GLY A 146 -13.73 18.12 -18.28
C GLY A 146 -13.26 19.13 -17.26
N LYS A 147 -13.91 20.31 -17.25
CA LYS A 147 -13.59 21.48 -16.42
C LYS A 147 -12.95 20.96 -15.15
N ILE A 148 -11.61 21.04 -15.09
CA ILE A 148 -10.87 20.55 -13.94
C ILE A 148 -11.48 21.33 -12.79
N ARG A 149 -12.18 20.63 -11.87
CA ARG A 149 -12.61 21.29 -10.64
C ARG A 149 -11.32 21.68 -9.96
N LYS A 150 -10.96 22.97 -10.10
CA LYS A 150 -9.73 23.56 -9.59
C LYS A 150 -9.65 23.41 -8.07
N VAL A 151 -10.80 23.29 -7.41
CA VAL A 151 -10.95 23.09 -5.97
C VAL A 151 -12.11 22.11 -5.74
N GLN A 152 -11.90 21.06 -4.96
CA GLN A 152 -12.95 20.15 -4.50
C GLN A 152 -13.80 20.84 -3.39
N PRO A 153 -15.12 20.59 -3.29
CA PRO A 153 -15.98 21.27 -2.32
C PRO A 153 -15.47 21.24 -0.87
N HIS A 154 -14.92 20.11 -0.41
CA HIS A 154 -14.36 19.97 0.93
C HIS A 154 -13.10 20.83 1.17
N GLU A 155 -12.31 21.10 0.13
CA GLU A 155 -11.07 21.88 0.22
C GLU A 155 -11.35 23.35 0.58
N LYS A 156 -12.55 23.86 0.25
CA LYS A 156 -12.98 25.21 0.65
C LYS A 156 -13.24 25.33 2.15
N THR A 157 -13.54 24.22 2.81
CA THR A 157 -13.81 24.15 4.25
C THR A 157 -12.58 23.76 5.07
N MET A 158 -11.58 23.16 4.44
CA MET A 158 -10.30 22.84 5.06
C MET A 158 -9.45 24.10 5.17
N LYS A 159 -9.13 24.50 6.39
CA LYS A 159 -8.13 25.56 6.61
C LYS A 159 -6.76 24.93 6.36
N GLY A 160 -5.86 25.64 5.69
CA GLY A 160 -4.44 25.27 5.67
C GLY A 160 -3.87 25.38 7.09
N VAL A 161 -4.04 24.35 7.91
CA VAL A 161 -3.60 24.32 9.31
C VAL A 161 -2.15 23.86 9.37
N LEU A 162 -1.76 22.93 8.51
CA LEU A 162 -0.50 22.21 8.63
C LEU A 162 0.65 23.06 8.08
N SER A 163 1.63 23.32 8.93
CA SER A 163 2.87 24.01 8.55
C SER A 163 3.91 23.05 7.97
N PHE A 164 4.96 23.58 7.34
CA PHE A 164 6.06 22.77 6.83
C PHE A 164 6.67 21.83 7.89
N LYS A 165 6.93 22.34 9.10
CA LYS A 165 7.52 21.55 10.19
C LYS A 165 6.63 20.37 10.59
N VAL A 166 5.32 20.60 10.62
CA VAL A 166 4.32 19.59 10.96
C VAL A 166 4.29 18.50 9.89
N ILE A 167 4.16 18.88 8.60
CA ILE A 167 4.15 17.90 7.51
C ILE A 167 5.46 17.12 7.46
N LEU A 168 6.61 17.77 7.65
CA LEU A 168 7.90 17.09 7.72
C LEU A 168 7.92 16.00 8.80
N LEU A 169 7.48 16.33 10.03
CA LEU A 169 7.43 15.38 11.13
C LEU A 169 6.41 14.25 10.89
N ILE A 170 5.25 14.56 10.31
CA ILE A 170 4.26 13.54 9.92
C ILE A 170 4.85 12.62 8.85
N THR A 171 5.47 13.18 7.80
CA THR A 171 6.16 12.41 6.76
C THR A 171 7.22 11.50 7.35
N ILE A 172 8.04 12.01 8.29
CA ILE A 172 9.07 11.21 8.93
C ILE A 172 8.43 10.01 9.66
N ASN A 173 7.43 10.27 10.49
CA ASN A 173 6.75 9.24 11.27
C ASN A 173 6.04 8.21 10.37
N SER A 174 5.39 8.67 9.29
CA SER A 174 4.69 7.81 8.35
C SER A 174 5.62 6.86 7.59
N ILE A 175 6.81 7.32 7.22
CA ILE A 175 7.79 6.50 6.49
C ILE A 175 8.51 5.54 7.45
N MET A 176 8.84 5.97 8.68
CA MET A 176 9.61 5.14 9.61
C MET A 176 8.91 3.83 10.00
N GLY A 177 7.57 3.80 9.96
CA GLY A 177 6.75 2.57 9.93
C GLY A 177 7.24 1.42 10.82
N THR A 178 7.12 0.19 10.32
CA THR A 178 7.78 -1.02 10.88
C THR A 178 9.14 -1.25 10.24
N GLY A 179 9.36 -0.82 9.00
CA GLY A 179 10.50 -1.30 8.21
C GLY A 179 11.86 -1.05 8.85
N ILE A 180 12.10 0.16 9.40
CA ILE A 180 13.38 0.48 10.04
C ILE A 180 13.63 -0.35 11.31
N TRP A 181 12.54 -0.79 11.97
CA TRP A 181 12.59 -1.50 13.25
C TRP A 181 12.73 -3.02 13.13
N PHE A 182 12.36 -3.60 11.98
CA PHE A 182 12.36 -5.04 11.78
C PHE A 182 13.24 -5.46 10.62
N LEU A 183 13.27 -4.67 9.55
CA LEU A 183 13.88 -5.09 8.28
C LEU A 183 15.39 -4.83 8.25
N THR A 184 15.95 -4.16 9.25
CA THR A 184 17.41 -4.07 9.43
C THR A 184 18.04 -5.44 9.66
N SER A 185 17.43 -6.32 10.47
CA SER A 185 17.89 -7.71 10.61
C SER A 185 17.63 -8.53 9.34
N ALA A 186 16.52 -8.28 8.64
CA ALA A 186 16.25 -8.92 7.35
C ALA A 186 17.32 -8.56 6.29
N GLY A 187 17.75 -7.29 6.23
CA GLY A 187 18.85 -6.87 5.37
C GLY A 187 20.13 -7.66 5.66
N ALA A 188 20.51 -7.76 6.93
CA ALA A 188 21.65 -8.57 7.37
C ALA A 188 21.49 -10.06 7.06
N LYS A 189 20.26 -10.61 7.16
CA LYS A 189 19.97 -12.00 6.84
C LYS A 189 20.22 -12.37 5.38
N TYR A 190 19.86 -11.47 4.46
CA TYR A 190 19.98 -11.77 3.03
C TYR A 190 21.34 -11.39 2.43
N ALA A 191 21.97 -10.32 2.92
CA ALA A 191 23.21 -9.80 2.33
C ALA A 191 24.35 -9.58 3.34
N GLY A 192 24.18 -9.92 4.62
CA GLY A 192 25.19 -9.70 5.65
C GLY A 192 25.58 -8.22 5.77
N PRO A 193 26.86 -7.92 6.08
CA PRO A 193 27.38 -6.54 6.08
C PRO A 193 27.21 -5.82 4.74
N ALA A 194 27.27 -6.54 3.60
CA ALA A 194 27.04 -5.98 2.28
C ALA A 194 25.62 -5.42 2.07
N SER A 195 24.67 -5.70 2.97
CA SER A 195 23.35 -5.06 2.98
C SER A 195 23.40 -3.53 3.11
N LEU A 196 24.51 -2.97 3.60
CA LEU A 196 24.73 -1.52 3.60
C LEU A 196 24.70 -0.92 2.19
N ILE A 197 25.17 -1.67 1.18
CA ILE A 197 25.06 -1.27 -0.22
C ILE A 197 23.59 -1.23 -0.64
N SER A 198 22.79 -2.22 -0.22
CA SER A 198 21.35 -2.26 -0.46
C SER A 198 20.65 -1.03 0.13
N TRP A 199 21.00 -0.63 1.36
CA TRP A 199 20.47 0.57 2.00
C TRP A 199 20.79 1.84 1.22
N VAL A 200 22.02 2.00 0.73
CA VAL A 200 22.42 3.16 -0.08
C VAL A 200 21.67 3.20 -1.42
N ILE A 201 21.60 2.07 -2.14
CA ILE A 201 20.90 2.01 -3.42
C ILE A 201 19.41 2.30 -3.22
N LEU A 202 18.79 1.68 -2.21
CA LEU A 202 17.38 1.89 -1.91
C LEU A 202 17.10 3.33 -1.48
N ALA A 203 17.97 3.95 -0.68
CA ALA A 203 17.87 5.35 -0.30
C ALA A 203 17.85 6.28 -1.53
N LEU A 204 18.71 6.04 -2.52
CA LEU A 204 18.73 6.83 -3.76
C LEU A 204 17.43 6.66 -4.57
N ILE A 205 16.94 5.41 -4.67
CA ILE A 205 15.66 5.11 -5.33
C ILE A 205 14.49 5.80 -4.60
N ALA A 206 14.46 5.73 -3.28
CA ALA A 206 13.45 6.35 -2.44
C ALA A 206 13.43 7.88 -2.59
N ILE A 207 14.61 8.52 -2.60
CA ILE A 207 14.72 9.97 -2.84
C ILE A 207 14.18 10.32 -4.23
N TYR A 208 14.53 9.55 -5.26
CA TYR A 208 13.99 9.77 -6.62
C TYR A 208 12.46 9.64 -6.67
N ILE A 209 11.90 8.59 -6.05
CA ILE A 209 10.44 8.41 -5.95
C ILE A 209 9.79 9.58 -5.19
N SER A 210 10.41 10.06 -4.11
CA SER A 210 9.90 11.20 -3.34
C SER A 210 9.88 12.49 -4.16
N MET A 211 10.84 12.67 -5.09
CA MET A 211 10.86 13.79 -6.03
C MET A 211 9.71 13.70 -7.03
N CYS A 212 9.44 12.50 -7.58
CA CYS A 212 8.29 12.27 -8.45
C CYS A 212 6.96 12.59 -7.75
N PHE A 213 6.78 12.13 -6.50
CA PHE A 213 5.61 12.47 -5.70
C PHE A 213 5.55 13.97 -5.37
N GLY A 214 6.70 14.59 -5.08
CA GLY A 214 6.81 16.02 -4.85
C GLY A 214 6.32 16.82 -6.06
N GLU A 215 6.74 16.47 -7.27
CA GLU A 215 6.28 17.12 -8.50
C GLU A 215 4.77 16.97 -8.69
N LEU A 216 4.24 15.74 -8.53
CA LEU A 216 2.81 15.45 -8.68
C LEU A 216 1.94 16.21 -7.67
N VAL A 217 2.32 16.22 -6.39
CA VAL A 217 1.60 16.99 -5.35
C VAL A 217 1.70 18.49 -5.62
N SER A 218 2.83 18.96 -6.16
CA SER A 218 3.00 20.39 -6.49
C SER A 218 2.03 20.85 -7.59
N MET A 219 1.80 19.99 -8.58
CA MET A 219 0.90 20.23 -9.70
C MET A 219 -0.58 20.04 -9.31
N PHE A 220 -0.85 19.03 -8.49
CA PHE A 220 -2.20 18.64 -8.07
C PHE A 220 -2.32 18.60 -6.54
N PRO A 221 -2.27 19.76 -5.86
CA PRO A 221 -2.30 19.83 -4.40
C PRO A 221 -3.73 19.67 -3.85
N LYS A 222 -4.31 18.50 -4.05
CA LYS A 222 -5.69 18.16 -3.67
C LYS A 222 -5.72 16.99 -2.71
N ALA A 223 -6.84 16.82 -2.00
CA ALA A 223 -7.04 15.62 -1.20
C ALA A 223 -7.16 14.36 -2.09
N GLY A 224 -6.67 13.24 -1.59
CA GLY A 224 -6.74 11.94 -2.27
C GLY A 224 -5.42 11.43 -2.88
N GLY A 225 -4.36 12.26 -2.93
CA GLY A 225 -3.01 11.81 -3.27
C GLY A 225 -2.93 10.99 -4.56
N VAL A 226 -2.49 9.72 -4.46
CA VAL A 226 -2.37 8.78 -5.60
C VAL A 226 -3.65 8.63 -6.42
N TYR A 227 -4.83 8.73 -5.80
CA TYR A 227 -6.11 8.72 -6.51
C TYR A 227 -6.23 9.91 -7.46
N GLU A 228 -5.91 11.12 -7.00
CA GLU A 228 -5.97 12.32 -7.83
C GLU A 228 -4.95 12.23 -8.97
N PHE A 229 -3.72 11.77 -8.70
CA PHE A 229 -2.70 11.61 -9.74
C PHE A 229 -3.13 10.63 -10.83
N GLY A 230 -3.66 9.47 -10.41
CA GLY A 230 -4.21 8.48 -11.34
C GLY A 230 -5.38 9.03 -12.15
N LYS A 231 -6.21 9.89 -11.54
CA LYS A 231 -7.36 10.51 -12.23
C LYS A 231 -6.90 11.47 -13.32
N GLN A 232 -5.85 12.25 -13.05
CA GLN A 232 -5.28 13.19 -14.02
C GLN A 232 -4.55 12.47 -15.15
N ALA A 233 -3.88 11.34 -14.88
CA ALA A 233 -3.11 10.60 -15.87
C ALA A 233 -3.96 9.63 -16.72
N TYR A 234 -4.89 8.90 -16.10
CA TYR A 234 -5.56 7.73 -16.70
C TYR A 234 -7.09 7.80 -16.66
N GLY A 235 -7.66 8.82 -16.04
CA GLY A 235 -9.11 9.01 -15.91
C GLY A 235 -9.74 8.25 -14.75
N ARG A 236 -11.07 8.34 -14.65
CA ARG A 236 -11.86 7.97 -13.45
C ARG A 236 -11.83 6.49 -13.06
N PHE A 237 -11.81 5.59 -14.04
CA PHE A 237 -11.86 4.16 -13.72
C PHE A 237 -10.52 3.67 -13.16
N ALA A 238 -9.41 4.00 -13.82
CA ALA A 238 -8.08 3.68 -13.34
C ALA A 238 -7.81 4.32 -11.97
N SER A 239 -8.26 5.56 -11.76
CA SER A 239 -8.14 6.22 -10.46
C SER A 239 -8.97 5.51 -9.38
N PHE A 240 -10.18 5.06 -9.68
CA PHE A 240 -10.96 4.26 -8.74
C PHE A 240 -10.23 2.99 -8.31
N VAL A 241 -9.67 2.23 -9.27
CA VAL A 241 -8.88 1.03 -8.96
C VAL A 241 -7.70 1.37 -8.04
N ILE A 242 -6.93 2.41 -8.38
CA ILE A 242 -5.80 2.88 -7.55
C ILE A 242 -6.27 3.28 -6.15
N GLY A 243 -7.32 4.09 -6.04
CA GLY A 243 -7.83 4.55 -4.75
C GLY A 243 -8.38 3.40 -3.88
N TRP A 244 -9.05 2.44 -4.50
CA TRP A 244 -9.58 1.26 -3.82
C TRP A 244 -8.47 0.33 -3.31
N THR A 245 -7.48 0.03 -4.16
CA THR A 245 -6.34 -0.80 -3.76
C THR A 245 -5.50 -0.12 -2.69
N THR A 246 -5.28 1.19 -2.77
CA THR A 246 -4.59 1.95 -1.72
C THR A 246 -5.39 1.97 -0.41
N SER A 247 -6.72 2.01 -0.45
CA SER A 247 -7.56 1.94 0.75
C SER A 247 -7.43 0.58 1.45
N ILE A 248 -7.45 -0.51 0.68
CA ILE A 248 -7.23 -1.87 1.21
C ILE A 248 -5.81 -2.00 1.77
N ALA A 249 -4.81 -1.54 1.01
CA ALA A 249 -3.41 -1.57 1.45
C ALA A 249 -3.23 -0.81 2.78
N GLY A 250 -3.82 0.38 2.91
CA GLY A 250 -3.81 1.15 4.16
C GLY A 250 -4.41 0.39 5.35
N SER A 251 -5.53 -0.31 5.16
CA SER A 251 -6.14 -1.13 6.22
C SER A 251 -5.26 -2.32 6.62
N VAL A 252 -4.63 -3.00 5.66
CA VAL A 252 -3.67 -4.09 5.93
C VAL A 252 -2.44 -3.55 6.67
N THR A 253 -1.92 -2.39 6.24
CA THR A 253 -0.79 -1.73 6.91
C THR A 253 -1.14 -1.36 8.35
N ILE A 254 -2.32 -0.80 8.63
CA ILE A 254 -2.76 -0.49 10.00
C ILE A 254 -2.73 -1.75 10.88
N ALA A 255 -3.29 -2.86 10.40
CA ALA A 255 -3.30 -4.12 11.15
C ALA A 255 -1.88 -4.66 11.38
N MET A 256 -1.04 -4.66 10.35
CA MET A 256 0.35 -5.13 10.43
C MET A 256 1.19 -4.29 11.40
N LEU A 257 1.08 -2.96 11.36
CA LEU A 257 1.80 -2.07 12.27
C LEU A 257 1.42 -2.34 13.73
N ILE A 258 0.13 -2.50 14.02
CA ILE A 258 -0.33 -2.79 15.39
C ILE A 258 0.21 -4.13 15.87
N LEU A 259 0.14 -5.17 15.04
CA LEU A 259 0.67 -6.49 15.40
C LEU A 259 2.18 -6.44 15.65
N GLY A 260 2.93 -5.74 14.78
CA GLY A 260 4.37 -5.53 14.96
C GLY A 260 4.68 -4.80 16.27
N ALA A 261 3.95 -3.73 16.58
CA ALA A 261 4.10 -3.02 17.85
C ALA A 261 3.86 -3.96 19.05
N LEU A 262 2.75 -4.69 19.05
CA LEU A 262 2.38 -5.59 20.14
C LEU A 262 3.36 -6.75 20.30
N GLN A 263 3.94 -7.26 19.22
CA GLN A 263 4.98 -8.29 19.27
C GLN A 263 6.25 -7.81 19.99
N TYR A 264 6.62 -6.53 19.84
CA TYR A 264 7.75 -5.95 20.56
C TYR A 264 7.51 -5.79 22.06
N LEU A 265 6.25 -5.51 22.46
CA LEU A 265 5.88 -5.22 23.85
C LEU A 265 5.48 -6.49 24.62
N LEU A 266 4.71 -7.38 23.99
CA LEU A 266 4.07 -8.55 24.60
C LEU A 266 4.35 -9.84 23.82
N PRO A 267 5.62 -10.20 23.55
CA PRO A 267 5.96 -11.34 22.68
C PRO A 267 5.37 -12.68 23.15
N ASN A 268 5.17 -12.85 24.46
CA ASN A 268 4.71 -14.10 25.07
C ASN A 268 3.19 -14.13 25.33
N SER A 269 2.42 -13.17 24.83
CA SER A 269 0.99 -13.07 25.16
C SER A 269 0.12 -12.73 23.94
N PRO A 270 0.12 -13.59 22.90
CA PRO A 270 -0.63 -13.38 21.66
C PRO A 270 -2.15 -13.28 21.86
N GLN A 271 -2.68 -13.86 22.94
CA GLN A 271 -4.10 -13.80 23.28
C GLN A 271 -4.63 -12.37 23.47
N TYR A 272 -3.77 -11.41 23.80
CA TYR A 272 -4.16 -10.01 23.98
C TYR A 272 -4.04 -9.16 22.70
N TYR A 273 -3.53 -9.72 21.60
CA TYR A 273 -3.24 -8.94 20.40
C TYR A 273 -4.51 -8.36 19.75
N ILE A 274 -5.54 -9.18 19.57
CA ILE A 274 -6.79 -8.76 18.93
C ILE A 274 -7.54 -7.72 19.79
N PRO A 275 -7.78 -7.94 21.10
CA PRO A 275 -8.43 -6.94 21.94
C PRO A 275 -7.66 -5.62 22.00
N ALA A 276 -6.33 -5.66 22.11
CA ALA A 276 -5.50 -4.47 22.12
C ALA A 276 -5.55 -3.72 20.78
N ALA A 277 -5.55 -4.45 19.67
CA ALA A 277 -5.66 -3.86 18.35
C ALA A 277 -6.98 -3.10 18.14
N ILE A 278 -8.11 -3.72 18.54
CA ILE A 278 -9.42 -3.06 18.49
C ILE A 278 -9.42 -1.80 19.34
N ALA A 279 -8.89 -1.87 20.57
CA ALA A 279 -8.81 -0.72 21.48
C ALA A 279 -7.97 0.42 20.88
N LEU A 280 -6.80 0.13 20.30
CA LEU A 280 -5.93 1.12 19.66
C LEU A 280 -6.58 1.75 18.42
N ILE A 281 -7.23 0.95 17.58
CA ILE A 281 -7.96 1.46 16.40
C ILE A 281 -9.07 2.40 16.84
N LEU A 282 -9.87 2.03 17.83
CA LEU A 282 -10.95 2.87 18.36
C LEU A 282 -10.40 4.16 18.99
N ALA A 283 -9.31 4.07 19.76
CA ALA A 283 -8.66 5.22 20.38
C ALA A 283 -8.15 6.22 19.33
N PHE A 284 -7.41 5.76 18.32
CA PHE A 284 -6.92 6.64 17.25
C PHE A 284 -8.03 7.11 16.32
N SER A 285 -9.07 6.31 16.10
CA SER A 285 -10.28 6.76 15.37
C SER A 285 -10.99 7.87 16.12
N TYR A 286 -11.02 7.81 17.45
CA TYR A 286 -11.56 8.90 18.27
C TYR A 286 -10.71 10.17 18.17
N VAL A 287 -9.37 10.05 18.20
CA VAL A 287 -8.46 11.19 17.97
C VAL A 287 -8.72 11.81 16.59
N ALA A 288 -8.82 10.99 15.55
CA ALA A 288 -9.14 11.44 14.19
C ALA A 288 -10.51 12.12 14.12
N PHE A 289 -11.51 11.61 14.83
CA PHE A 289 -12.85 12.20 14.94
C PHE A 289 -12.86 13.57 15.62
N ARG A 290 -11.95 13.83 16.57
CA ARG A 290 -11.82 15.13 17.27
C ARG A 290 -11.25 16.25 16.38
N GLY A 291 -10.79 15.93 15.18
CA GLY A 291 -10.34 16.88 14.16
C GLY A 291 -8.83 16.92 13.95
N MET A 292 -8.40 17.65 12.91
CA MET A 292 -7.00 17.67 12.49
C MET A 292 -6.07 18.36 13.49
N ASP A 293 -6.53 19.39 14.22
CA ASP A 293 -5.69 20.09 15.20
C ASP A 293 -5.20 19.14 16.30
N THR A 294 -6.12 18.35 16.90
CA THR A 294 -5.79 17.37 17.94
C THR A 294 -4.91 16.25 17.38
N SER A 295 -5.26 15.75 16.20
CA SER A 295 -4.51 14.69 15.52
C SER A 295 -3.07 15.13 15.25
N THR A 296 -2.87 16.39 14.86
CA THR A 296 -1.54 16.95 14.60
C THR A 296 -0.65 16.91 15.84
N TYR A 297 -1.15 17.31 17.01
CA TYR A 297 -0.37 17.25 18.26
C TYR A 297 0.07 15.83 18.59
N VAL A 298 -0.84 14.86 18.44
CA VAL A 298 -0.55 13.44 18.69
C VAL A 298 0.53 12.92 17.72
N LEU A 299 0.36 13.17 16.42
CA LEU A 299 1.31 12.70 15.40
C LEU A 299 2.70 13.34 15.52
N VAL A 300 2.76 14.64 15.84
CA VAL A 300 4.04 15.33 16.09
C VAL A 300 4.73 14.76 17.31
N THR A 301 4.00 14.47 18.38
CA THR A 301 4.55 13.87 19.60
C THR A 301 5.16 12.50 19.31
N PHE A 302 4.43 11.63 18.59
CA PHE A 302 4.97 10.34 18.19
C PHE A 302 6.20 10.48 17.30
N SER A 303 6.19 11.39 16.32
CA SER A 303 7.34 11.64 15.45
C SER A 303 8.60 12.03 16.23
N LEU A 304 8.46 12.90 17.24
CA LEU A 304 9.59 13.30 18.10
C LEU A 304 10.11 12.14 18.95
N ILE A 305 9.21 11.29 19.48
CA ILE A 305 9.60 10.08 20.21
C ILE A 305 10.36 9.12 19.29
N THR A 306 9.83 8.89 18.09
CA THR A 306 10.42 8.03 17.05
C THR A 306 11.83 8.49 16.66
N LEU A 307 12.00 9.80 16.41
CA LEU A 307 13.32 10.37 16.12
C LEU A 307 14.29 10.20 17.30
N THR A 308 13.83 10.45 18.52
CA THR A 308 14.63 10.29 19.74
C THR A 308 15.05 8.83 19.92
N ALA A 309 14.16 7.89 19.68
CA ALA A 309 14.45 6.46 19.76
C ALA A 309 15.53 6.03 18.76
N VAL A 310 15.42 6.45 17.49
CA VAL A 310 16.43 6.10 16.49
C VAL A 310 17.80 6.72 16.81
N ILE A 311 17.82 8.01 17.16
CA ILE A 311 19.06 8.69 17.55
C ILE A 311 19.68 8.03 18.80
N GLY A 312 18.83 7.60 19.75
CA GLY A 312 19.23 6.90 20.97
C GLY A 312 19.89 5.54 20.75
N ILE A 313 19.70 4.92 19.58
CA ILE A 313 20.42 3.69 19.19
C ILE A 313 21.67 4.03 18.37
N ILE A 314 21.55 4.97 17.42
CA ILE A 314 22.65 5.32 16.52
C ILE A 314 23.85 5.88 17.30
N ILE A 315 23.63 6.83 18.22
CA ILE A 315 24.74 7.51 18.92
C ILE A 315 25.60 6.52 19.72
N PRO A 316 25.05 5.68 20.63
CA PRO A 316 25.84 4.67 21.33
C PRO A 316 26.46 3.63 20.40
N GLY A 317 25.76 3.28 19.31
CA GLY A 317 26.26 2.34 18.32
C GLY A 317 27.48 2.85 17.54
N LEU A 318 27.67 4.17 17.40
CA LEU A 318 28.90 4.75 16.85
C LEU A 318 30.09 4.61 17.80
N PHE A 319 29.87 4.68 19.13
CA PHE A 319 30.93 4.52 20.13
C PHE A 319 31.28 3.06 20.38
N ASN A 320 30.30 2.16 20.30
CA ASN A 320 30.47 0.71 20.50
C ASN A 320 30.74 -0.05 19.18
N PHE A 321 31.10 0.67 18.12
CA PHE A 321 31.31 0.09 16.80
C PHE A 321 32.56 -0.78 16.77
N ASN A 322 32.41 -2.06 16.45
CA ASN A 322 33.54 -2.96 16.21
C ASN A 322 33.67 -3.30 14.71
N PRO A 323 34.74 -2.81 14.03
CA PRO A 323 34.98 -3.10 12.62
C PRO A 323 35.12 -4.60 12.29
N SER A 324 35.50 -5.44 13.26
CA SER A 324 35.63 -6.89 13.02
C SER A 324 34.29 -7.52 12.64
N ASN A 325 33.18 -6.98 13.12
CA ASN A 325 31.83 -7.48 12.83
C ASN A 325 31.42 -7.27 11.36
N MET A 326 32.12 -6.38 10.64
CA MET A 326 31.91 -6.12 9.21
C MET A 326 32.75 -7.01 8.31
N SER A 327 33.62 -7.86 8.87
CA SER A 327 34.52 -8.72 8.12
C SER A 327 34.14 -10.20 8.29
N PRO A 328 33.99 -10.98 7.20
CA PRO A 328 34.08 -10.55 5.80
C PRO A 328 32.86 -9.74 5.37
N PHE A 329 33.09 -8.68 4.58
CA PHE A 329 32.00 -7.79 4.15
C PHE A 329 31.07 -8.45 3.13
N PHE A 330 31.66 -9.15 2.16
CA PHE A 330 30.93 -9.93 1.16
C PHE A 330 30.84 -11.39 1.59
N VAL A 331 29.86 -11.69 2.43
CA VAL A 331 29.56 -13.08 2.85
C VAL A 331 28.74 -13.83 1.79
N PHE A 332 27.78 -13.12 1.17
CA PHE A 332 26.84 -13.68 0.21
C PHE A 332 27.19 -13.27 -1.23
N PRO A 333 26.68 -13.99 -2.24
CA PRO A 333 26.79 -13.56 -3.64
C PRO A 333 26.27 -12.14 -3.83
N THR A 334 26.89 -11.37 -4.73
CA THR A 334 26.50 -9.96 -4.99
C THR A 334 25.04 -9.81 -5.44
N MET A 335 24.45 -10.84 -6.06
CA MET A 335 23.02 -10.86 -6.40
C MET A 335 22.11 -10.75 -5.16
N SER A 336 22.57 -11.19 -3.98
CA SER A 336 21.83 -11.08 -2.73
C SER A 336 21.63 -9.63 -2.26
N ILE A 337 22.46 -8.69 -2.74
CA ILE A 337 22.26 -7.25 -2.49
C ILE A 337 20.92 -6.80 -3.06
N ALA A 338 20.54 -7.27 -4.26
CA ALA A 338 19.25 -6.95 -4.87
C ALA A 338 18.09 -7.63 -4.13
N LEU A 339 18.29 -8.85 -3.62
CA LEU A 339 17.29 -9.53 -2.79
C LEU A 339 17.06 -8.77 -1.48
N ALA A 340 18.13 -8.30 -0.82
CA ALA A 340 18.01 -7.47 0.36
C ALA A 340 17.22 -6.20 0.07
N ILE A 341 17.49 -5.47 -1.05
CA ILE A 341 16.72 -4.29 -1.46
C ILE A 341 15.21 -4.58 -1.48
N PHE A 342 14.79 -5.71 -2.03
CA PHE A 342 13.38 -6.10 -2.08
C PHE A 342 12.75 -6.20 -0.69
N PHE A 343 13.45 -6.85 0.26
CA PHE A 343 12.95 -7.01 1.62
C PHE A 343 13.00 -5.71 2.42
N ILE A 344 14.03 -4.88 2.27
CA ILE A 344 14.14 -3.62 3.02
C ILE A 344 13.34 -2.46 2.41
N ALA A 345 12.79 -2.63 1.19
CA ALA A 345 12.04 -1.60 0.44
C ALA A 345 10.88 -0.99 1.23
N GLU A 346 10.19 -1.80 2.03
CA GLU A 346 9.06 -1.37 2.86
C GLU A 346 9.45 -0.27 3.85
N THR A 347 10.74 -0.15 4.23
CA THR A 347 11.25 0.91 5.12
C THR A 347 11.01 2.32 4.58
N PHE A 348 10.81 2.47 3.27
CA PHE A 348 10.54 3.77 2.66
C PHE A 348 9.07 3.96 2.27
N PHE A 349 8.18 3.01 2.56
CA PHE A 349 6.74 3.17 2.28
C PHE A 349 6.11 4.12 3.31
N GLY A 350 5.13 4.93 2.91
CA GLY A 350 4.44 5.85 3.82
C GLY A 350 4.27 7.28 3.31
N TRP A 351 4.92 7.64 2.19
CA TRP A 351 4.70 8.93 1.54
C TRP A 351 3.23 9.15 1.17
N GLU A 352 2.50 8.08 0.85
CA GLU A 352 1.09 8.14 0.46
C GLU A 352 0.21 8.76 1.54
N SER A 353 0.49 8.45 2.81
CA SER A 353 -0.27 9.01 3.93
C SER A 353 -0.08 10.52 4.06
N ALA A 354 1.15 11.01 3.85
CA ALA A 354 1.46 12.43 3.93
C ALA A 354 0.79 13.20 2.78
N ILE A 355 0.81 12.68 1.55
CA ILE A 355 0.20 13.36 0.39
C ILE A 355 -1.32 13.50 0.51
N PHE A 356 -2.00 12.66 1.29
CA PHE A 356 -3.43 12.83 1.55
C PHE A 356 -3.76 14.10 2.34
N LEU A 357 -2.77 14.67 3.02
CA LEU A 357 -2.88 15.92 3.79
C LEU A 357 -2.60 17.18 2.94
N ALA A 358 -2.39 17.03 1.63
CA ALA A 358 -2.07 18.17 0.76
C ALA A 358 -3.11 19.30 0.85
N ALA A 359 -4.42 18.97 0.89
CA ALA A 359 -5.48 19.97 0.99
C ALA A 359 -5.50 20.75 2.33
N GLU A 360 -4.97 20.16 3.40
CA GLU A 360 -4.93 20.75 4.75
C GLU A 360 -3.58 21.45 5.05
N THR A 361 -2.68 21.44 4.08
CA THR A 361 -1.33 22.01 4.18
C THR A 361 -1.30 23.46 3.73
N LYS A 362 -0.57 24.31 4.46
CA LYS A 362 -0.31 25.70 4.05
C LYS A 362 0.58 25.72 2.81
N ASN A 363 0.15 26.42 1.75
CA ASN A 363 0.89 26.53 0.49
C ASN A 363 1.40 25.16 -0.01
N PRO A 364 0.49 24.20 -0.25
CA PRO A 364 0.83 22.81 -0.46
C PRO A 364 1.75 22.58 -1.67
N SER A 365 1.61 23.41 -2.72
CA SER A 365 2.46 23.33 -3.91
C SER A 365 3.95 23.57 -3.66
N LYS A 366 4.31 24.25 -2.57
CA LYS A 366 5.70 24.51 -2.17
C LYS A 366 6.11 23.72 -0.93
N VAL A 367 5.20 23.52 0.01
CA VAL A 367 5.50 22.89 1.29
C VAL A 367 5.56 21.37 1.18
N MET A 368 4.60 20.75 0.49
CA MET A 368 4.55 19.29 0.36
C MET A 368 5.79 18.70 -0.33
N PRO A 369 6.25 19.22 -1.48
CA PRO A 369 7.40 18.64 -2.17
C PRO A 369 8.66 18.72 -1.33
N ARG A 370 8.87 19.88 -0.67
CA ARG A 370 10.02 20.07 0.23
C ARG A 370 9.96 19.07 1.37
N ALA A 371 8.82 18.95 2.05
CA ALA A 371 8.67 18.07 3.21
C ALA A 371 8.87 16.60 2.86
N LEU A 372 8.32 16.13 1.74
CA LEU A 372 8.50 14.76 1.24
C LEU A 372 9.97 14.44 0.95
N ILE A 373 10.65 15.32 0.20
CA ILE A 373 12.05 15.11 -0.17
C ILE A 373 12.95 15.19 1.07
N THR A 374 12.82 16.23 1.90
CA THR A 374 13.65 16.36 3.11
C THR A 374 13.38 15.24 4.11
N GLY A 375 12.12 14.83 4.30
CA GLY A 375 11.77 13.72 5.19
C GLY A 375 12.38 12.40 4.71
N THR A 376 12.32 12.14 3.40
CA THR A 376 12.91 10.94 2.80
C THR A 376 14.43 10.93 2.93
N ILE A 377 15.10 12.07 2.71
CA ILE A 377 16.56 12.20 2.90
C ILE A 377 16.95 11.95 4.36
N VAL A 378 16.23 12.54 5.32
CA VAL A 378 16.48 12.33 6.75
C VAL A 378 16.38 10.85 7.10
N ILE A 379 15.33 10.17 6.64
CA ILE A 379 15.15 8.74 6.92
C ILE A 379 16.17 7.88 6.21
N ALA A 380 16.52 8.21 4.98
CA ALA A 380 17.58 7.50 4.26
C ALA A 380 18.90 7.50 5.05
N VAL A 381 19.29 8.66 5.58
CA VAL A 381 20.48 8.79 6.42
C VAL A 381 20.32 8.01 7.73
N LEU A 382 19.18 8.16 8.42
CA LEU A 382 18.95 7.47 9.69
C LEU A 382 18.90 5.94 9.53
N ALA A 383 18.24 5.43 8.50
CA ALA A 383 18.13 4.00 8.23
C ALA A 383 19.49 3.38 7.87
N PHE A 384 20.29 4.07 7.05
CA PHE A 384 21.66 3.66 6.76
C PHE A 384 22.52 3.64 8.03
N LEU A 385 22.52 4.73 8.80
CA LEU A 385 23.29 4.83 10.03
C LEU A 385 22.88 3.78 11.05
N LEU A 386 21.58 3.53 11.20
CA LEU A 386 21.06 2.50 12.09
C LEU A 386 21.55 1.11 11.67
N ALA A 387 21.42 0.74 10.39
CA ALA A 387 21.91 -0.54 9.89
C ALA A 387 23.43 -0.68 10.07
N PHE A 388 24.18 0.39 9.82
CA PHE A 388 25.64 0.45 9.99
C PHE A 388 26.05 0.23 11.44
N THR A 389 25.48 1.00 12.37
CA THR A 389 25.80 0.88 13.80
C THR A 389 25.30 -0.43 14.40
N ALA A 390 24.16 -0.93 13.92
CA ALA A 390 23.60 -2.21 14.37
C ALA A 390 24.54 -3.37 14.10
N MET A 391 24.96 -3.55 12.85
CA MET A 391 25.89 -4.61 12.45
C MET A 391 27.31 -4.37 12.98
N GLY A 392 27.65 -3.12 13.33
CA GLY A 392 28.92 -2.81 14.01
C GLY A 392 28.91 -3.21 15.48
N THR A 393 27.75 -3.18 16.13
CA THR A 393 27.59 -3.50 17.56
C THR A 393 27.42 -5.00 17.77
N ILE A 394 26.52 -5.63 17.00
CA ILE A 394 26.18 -7.04 17.11
C ILE A 394 26.65 -7.74 15.82
N PRO A 395 27.39 -8.87 15.90
CA PRO A 395 27.77 -9.66 14.74
C PRO A 395 26.55 -9.98 13.86
N TRP A 396 26.70 -9.82 12.54
CA TRP A 396 25.59 -9.89 11.60
C TRP A 396 24.87 -11.25 11.64
N GLU A 397 25.56 -12.33 11.99
CA GLU A 397 25.00 -13.68 12.14
C GLU A 397 23.92 -13.70 13.21
N LYS A 398 24.23 -13.20 14.41
CA LYS A 398 23.28 -13.12 15.52
C LYS A 398 22.21 -12.08 15.25
N PHE A 399 22.59 -10.96 14.65
CA PHE A 399 21.65 -9.90 14.33
C PHE A 399 20.60 -10.35 13.30
N SER A 400 20.97 -11.20 12.34
CA SER A 400 20.09 -11.70 11.29
C SER A 400 18.96 -12.63 11.78
N GLU A 401 19.15 -13.24 12.94
CA GLU A 401 18.18 -14.14 13.57
C GLU A 401 17.26 -13.41 14.55
N SER A 402 17.56 -12.14 14.86
CA SER A 402 16.79 -11.38 15.84
C SER A 402 15.38 -11.06 15.32
N ALA A 403 14.38 -11.46 16.12
CA ALA A 403 12.98 -11.04 15.95
C ALA A 403 12.72 -9.64 16.53
N ALA A 404 13.62 -9.10 17.36
CA ALA A 404 13.49 -7.80 18.02
C ALA A 404 14.84 -7.03 17.96
N PRO A 405 15.38 -6.75 16.76
CA PRO A 405 16.77 -6.30 16.59
C PRO A 405 17.14 -5.06 17.40
N LEU A 406 16.22 -4.10 17.54
CA LEU A 406 16.51 -2.88 18.27
C LEU A 406 16.39 -3.04 19.80
N ARG A 407 15.60 -4.01 20.27
CA ARG A 407 15.65 -4.40 21.68
C ARG A 407 17.03 -4.98 22.00
N ASP A 408 17.55 -5.85 21.13
CA ASP A 408 18.86 -6.47 21.32
C ASP A 408 19.98 -5.44 21.30
N LEU A 409 19.89 -4.43 20.44
CA LEU A 409 20.81 -3.28 20.46
C LEU A 409 20.66 -2.44 21.73
N GLY A 410 19.44 -2.21 22.21
CA GLY A 410 19.19 -1.58 23.50
C GLY A 410 19.87 -2.34 24.65
N VAL A 411 19.82 -3.68 24.63
CA VAL A 411 20.53 -4.53 25.59
C VAL A 411 22.05 -4.42 25.43
N ALA A 412 22.55 -4.44 24.20
CA ALA A 412 23.98 -4.32 23.93
C ALA A 412 24.55 -2.97 24.40
N HIS A 413 23.78 -1.89 24.31
CA HIS A 413 24.24 -0.54 24.68
C HIS A 413 24.04 -0.20 26.16
N PHE A 414 22.91 -0.60 26.75
CA PHE A 414 22.50 -0.13 28.08
C PHE A 414 22.04 -1.26 29.02
N GLY A 415 22.33 -2.51 28.67
CA GLY A 415 21.92 -3.69 29.44
C GLY A 415 20.40 -3.91 29.42
N GLN A 416 19.91 -4.74 30.34
CA GLN A 416 18.51 -5.20 30.34
C GLN A 416 17.48 -4.05 30.40
N LEU A 417 17.81 -2.98 31.13
CA LEU A 417 16.97 -1.77 31.20
C LEU A 417 16.87 -1.07 29.84
N GLY A 418 17.98 -1.02 29.08
CA GLY A 418 17.99 -0.54 27.70
C GLY A 418 17.02 -1.30 26.81
N GLY A 419 17.08 -2.62 26.85
CA GLY A 419 16.16 -3.47 26.09
C GLY A 419 14.69 -3.15 26.36
N LEU A 420 14.31 -2.99 27.64
CA LEU A 420 12.93 -2.63 28.01
C LEU A 420 12.53 -1.23 27.52
N ILE A 421 13.39 -0.23 27.69
CA ILE A 421 13.14 1.14 27.25
C ILE A 421 12.95 1.19 25.73
N PHE A 422 13.85 0.56 24.96
CA PHE A 422 13.77 0.56 23.50
C PHE A 422 12.58 -0.24 22.99
N SER A 423 12.22 -1.37 23.61
CA SER A 423 10.96 -2.07 23.31
C SER A 423 9.74 -1.16 23.45
N LEU A 424 9.66 -0.36 24.52
CA LEU A 424 8.56 0.58 24.73
C LEU A 424 8.61 1.73 23.71
N LEU A 425 9.79 2.29 23.44
CA LEU A 425 9.94 3.38 22.47
C LEU A 425 9.55 2.95 21.05
N ILE A 426 9.94 1.74 20.64
CA ILE A 426 9.55 1.17 19.34
C ILE A 426 8.04 0.94 19.30
N PHE A 427 7.46 0.37 20.37
CA PHE A 427 6.00 0.22 20.47
C PHE A 427 5.30 1.56 20.24
N VAL A 428 5.72 2.61 20.97
CA VAL A 428 5.16 3.98 20.83
C VAL A 428 5.38 4.55 19.42
N SER A 429 6.53 4.28 18.81
CA SER A 429 6.85 4.76 17.46
C SER A 429 5.96 4.11 16.39
N VAL A 430 5.80 2.78 16.46
CA VAL A 430 5.02 2.01 15.49
C VAL A 430 3.52 2.31 15.60
N ILE A 431 2.96 2.41 16.82
CA ILE A 431 1.57 2.86 16.99
C ILE A 431 1.37 4.30 16.51
N GLY A 432 2.41 5.13 16.58
CA GLY A 432 2.41 6.47 16.01
C GLY A 432 2.24 6.47 14.50
N ALA A 433 2.90 5.55 13.79
CA ALA A 433 2.70 5.34 12.36
C ALA A 433 1.27 4.84 12.05
N THR A 434 0.72 3.95 12.88
CA THR A 434 -0.69 3.50 12.80
C THR A 434 -1.65 4.67 12.92
N ALA A 435 -1.45 5.53 13.92
CA ALA A 435 -2.26 6.74 14.11
C ALA A 435 -2.19 7.64 12.87
N GLY A 436 -1.02 7.76 12.24
CA GLY A 436 -0.84 8.50 10.99
C GLY A 436 -1.72 7.97 9.86
N TRP A 437 -1.73 6.65 9.65
CA TRP A 437 -2.61 6.02 8.65
C TRP A 437 -4.10 6.20 8.97
N ILE A 438 -4.51 6.01 10.22
CA ILE A 438 -5.93 6.17 10.64
C ILE A 438 -6.40 7.62 10.44
N VAL A 439 -5.56 8.60 10.78
CA VAL A 439 -5.89 10.02 10.61
C VAL A 439 -5.94 10.40 9.13
N THR A 440 -5.06 9.86 8.29
CA THR A 440 -4.92 10.30 6.88
C THR A 440 -5.86 9.56 5.92
N ALA A 441 -6.12 8.27 6.14
CA ALA A 441 -6.91 7.41 5.24
C ALA A 441 -8.33 7.95 4.88
N PRO A 442 -9.10 8.58 5.79
CA PRO A 442 -10.40 9.15 5.44
C PRO A 442 -10.35 10.15 4.29
N ARG A 443 -9.25 10.88 4.10
CA ARG A 443 -9.11 11.86 3.00
C ARG A 443 -9.12 11.20 1.63
N LEU A 444 -8.58 9.99 1.51
CA LEU A 444 -8.64 9.19 0.28
C LEU A 444 -10.08 8.78 -0.02
N LEU A 445 -10.77 8.20 0.96
CA LEU A 445 -12.17 7.76 0.80
C LEU A 445 -13.11 8.92 0.49
N MET A 446 -12.89 10.07 1.14
CA MET A 446 -13.66 11.29 0.89
C MET A 446 -13.49 11.77 -0.56
N ALA A 447 -12.26 11.76 -1.10
CA ALA A 447 -12.00 12.15 -2.50
C ALA A 447 -12.69 11.19 -3.50
N ILE A 448 -12.72 9.88 -3.22
CA ILE A 448 -13.42 8.89 -4.06
C ILE A 448 -14.94 9.06 -3.97
N ALA A 449 -15.47 9.32 -2.77
CA ALA A 449 -16.89 9.53 -2.53
C ALA A 449 -17.44 10.79 -3.21
N GLU A 450 -16.66 11.87 -3.27
CA GLU A 450 -17.05 13.10 -3.97
C GLU A 450 -17.18 12.92 -5.49
N ASP A 451 -16.34 12.07 -6.07
CA ASP A 451 -16.44 11.69 -7.48
C ASP A 451 -17.58 10.67 -7.74
N LYS A 452 -18.38 10.35 -6.71
CA LYS A 452 -19.52 9.41 -6.73
C LYS A 452 -19.12 7.98 -7.09
N LEU A 453 -17.86 7.62 -6.81
CA LEU A 453 -17.34 6.27 -7.00
C LEU A 453 -17.37 5.47 -5.67
N PHE A 454 -17.81 6.10 -4.60
CA PHE A 454 -18.08 5.49 -3.29
C PHE A 454 -19.33 6.11 -2.66
N PHE A 455 -19.76 5.58 -1.51
CA PHE A 455 -20.92 6.10 -0.77
C PHE A 455 -20.76 7.60 -0.47
N THR A 456 -21.62 8.43 -1.06
CA THR A 456 -21.54 9.90 -0.99
C THR A 456 -21.58 10.48 0.43
N GLN A 457 -22.03 9.70 1.42
CA GLN A 457 -22.02 10.05 2.83
C GLN A 457 -20.60 10.29 3.36
N PHE A 458 -19.60 9.57 2.83
CA PHE A 458 -18.19 9.71 3.20
C PHE A 458 -17.56 11.01 2.72
N ALA A 459 -18.23 11.76 1.83
CA ALA A 459 -17.80 13.09 1.40
C ALA A 459 -18.17 14.19 2.42
N LYS A 460 -19.01 13.91 3.42
CA LYS A 460 -19.50 14.91 4.37
C LYS A 460 -18.51 15.11 5.52
N ILE A 461 -18.09 16.36 5.74
CA ILE A 461 -17.28 16.74 6.91
C ILE A 461 -18.20 17.03 8.11
N HIS A 462 -17.77 16.64 9.30
CA HIS A 462 -18.51 16.92 10.53
C HIS A 462 -18.53 18.43 10.83
N PRO A 463 -19.68 19.03 11.23
CA PRO A 463 -19.82 20.49 11.34
C PRO A 463 -18.95 21.13 12.44
N LYS A 464 -18.75 20.42 13.57
CA LYS A 464 -17.96 20.89 14.73
C LYS A 464 -16.49 20.44 14.70
N TYR A 465 -16.24 19.13 14.57
CA TYR A 465 -14.90 18.55 14.50
C TYR A 465 -14.48 18.36 13.04
N LYS A 466 -13.82 19.36 12.46
CA LYS A 466 -13.40 19.37 11.06
C LYS A 466 -12.03 18.76 10.85
#